data_AF-A0A3P8SX39-F1
#
_entry.id   AF-A0A3P8SX39-F1
#
_cell.length_a   1.000
_cell.length_b   1.000
_cell.length_c   1.000
_cell.angle_alpha   90.00
_cell.angle_beta   90.00
_cell.angle_gamma   90.00
#
_symmetry.space_group_name_H-M   'P 1'
#
loop_
_entity.id
_entity.type
_entity.pdbx_description
1 polymer ?
#
loop_
_entity_poly.entity_id
_entity_poly.type
_entity_poly.pdbx_seq_one_letter_code
_entity_poly.pdbx_strand_id
1 'polypeptide(L)'
;RRWKPSPTVPALHSEHFKPCHEKDLAYCLNGGECFVIETLSGPHKHCKCREGYQGIRCDQFLPKTDSILSDPSNTPFFIHFFAKNIHSNT
;
A
#
# COMPACT_ATOMS: atom_id res chain seq x y z
N ARG A 1 -5.27 -52.60 -6.11
CA ARG A 1 -4.96 -51.52 -5.14
C ARG A 1 -5.58 -50.23 -5.66
N ARG A 2 -6.69 -49.78 -5.08
CA ARG A 2 -7.46 -48.61 -5.53
C ARG A 2 -6.91 -47.37 -4.81
N TRP A 3 -6.33 -46.44 -5.55
CA TRP A 3 -5.88 -45.15 -5.01
C TRP A 3 -7.12 -44.30 -4.73
N LYS A 4 -7.48 -44.14 -3.46
CA LYS A 4 -8.48 -43.15 -3.05
C LYS A 4 -7.80 -41.78 -3.09
N PRO A 5 -8.34 -40.77 -3.79
CA PRO A 5 -7.85 -39.41 -3.62
C PRO A 5 -8.05 -39.00 -2.15
N SER A 6 -6.98 -38.49 -1.54
CA SER A 6 -6.98 -37.88 -0.22
C SER A 6 -8.02 -36.75 -0.17
N PRO A 7 -8.74 -36.54 0.94
CA PRO A 7 -9.65 -35.41 1.06
C PRO A 7 -8.86 -34.13 0.78
N THR A 8 -9.25 -33.44 -0.29
CA THR A 8 -8.68 -32.16 -0.68
C THR A 8 -8.85 -31.23 0.50
N VAL A 9 -7.73 -30.81 1.09
CA VAL A 9 -7.69 -29.69 2.04
C VAL A 9 -8.47 -28.56 1.36
N PRO A 10 -9.51 -27.97 1.98
CA PRO A 10 -10.17 -26.80 1.40
C PRO A 10 -9.07 -25.79 1.12
N ALA A 11 -9.03 -25.24 -0.10
CA ALA A 11 -8.13 -24.13 -0.37
C ALA A 11 -8.33 -23.14 0.78
N LEU A 12 -7.26 -22.83 1.51
CA LEU A 12 -7.28 -21.84 2.58
C LEU A 12 -7.41 -20.45 1.91
N HIS A 13 -8.49 -20.24 1.18
CA HIS A 13 -8.92 -18.93 0.78
C HIS A 13 -9.46 -18.32 2.06
N SER A 14 -8.78 -17.32 2.58
CA SER A 14 -9.27 -16.60 3.75
C SER A 14 -10.67 -16.09 3.44
N GLU A 15 -11.69 -16.64 4.10
CA GLU A 15 -13.12 -16.29 3.92
C GLU A 15 -13.37 -14.77 4.05
N HIS A 16 -12.44 -14.05 4.67
CA HIS A 16 -12.52 -12.61 4.90
C HIS A 16 -12.16 -11.72 3.70
N PHE A 17 -11.42 -12.22 2.70
CA PHE A 17 -10.92 -11.39 1.60
C PHE A 17 -11.34 -11.99 0.27
N LYS A 18 -12.35 -11.39 -0.37
CA LYS A 18 -12.79 -11.80 -1.70
C LYS A 18 -12.25 -10.82 -2.74
N PRO A 19 -11.72 -11.27 -3.89
CA PRO A 19 -11.35 -10.35 -4.96
C PRO A 19 -12.58 -9.55 -5.41
N CYS A 20 -12.38 -8.27 -5.75
CA CYS A 20 -13.46 -7.45 -6.31
C CYS A 20 -14.00 -8.05 -7.61
N HIS A 21 -15.29 -7.86 -7.88
CA HIS A 21 -15.85 -8.15 -9.20
C HIS A 21 -15.20 -7.28 -10.27
N GLU A 22 -15.14 -7.75 -11.52
CA GLU A 22 -14.51 -7.03 -12.64
C GLU A 22 -15.01 -5.57 -12.80
N LYS A 23 -16.31 -5.36 -12.58
CA LYS A 23 -16.94 -4.02 -12.59
C LYS A 23 -16.41 -3.05 -11.52
N ASP A 24 -15.85 -3.59 -10.44
CA ASP A 24 -15.37 -2.84 -9.29
C ASP A 24 -13.84 -2.67 -9.29
N LEU A 25 -13.12 -3.25 -10.26
CA LEU A 25 -11.66 -3.12 -10.37
C LEU A 25 -11.22 -1.66 -10.56
N ALA A 26 -12.08 -0.81 -11.15
CA ALA A 26 -11.83 0.63 -11.29
C ALA A 26 -11.96 1.42 -9.97
N TYR A 27 -12.35 0.77 -8.86
CA TYR A 27 -12.38 1.41 -7.55
C TYR A 27 -10.96 1.76 -7.09
N CYS A 28 -10.02 0.83 -7.22
CA CYS A 28 -8.61 1.05 -6.92
C CYS A 28 -7.89 1.58 -8.18
N LEU A 29 -7.29 2.76 -8.06
CA LEU A 29 -6.56 3.42 -9.14
C LEU A 29 -5.08 3.05 -9.09
N ASN A 30 -4.33 3.50 -10.10
CA ASN A 30 -2.86 3.38 -10.16
C ASN A 30 -2.31 1.95 -9.97
N GLY A 31 -3.08 0.94 -10.42
CA GLY A 31 -2.70 -0.46 -10.33
C GLY A 31 -2.77 -1.06 -8.92
N GLY A 32 -3.55 -0.46 -8.02
CA GLY A 32 -3.87 -1.02 -6.70
C GLY A 32 -4.69 -2.30 -6.78
N GLU A 33 -4.46 -3.22 -5.84
CA GLU A 33 -5.20 -4.49 -5.75
C GLU A 33 -6.51 -4.26 -4.98
N CYS A 34 -7.64 -4.71 -5.56
CA CYS A 34 -8.98 -4.52 -4.99
C CYS A 34 -9.48 -5.80 -4.30
N PHE A 35 -9.95 -5.66 -3.07
CA PHE A 35 -10.59 -6.74 -2.31
C PHE A 35 -11.84 -6.24 -1.58
N VAL A 36 -12.76 -7.16 -1.36
CA VAL A 36 -13.98 -6.98 -0.57
C VAL A 36 -13.80 -7.69 0.76
N ILE A 37 -14.03 -6.94 1.84
CA ILE A 37 -14.08 -7.47 3.20
C ILE A 37 -15.54 -7.51 3.65
N GLU A 38 -16.01 -8.69 4.02
CA GLU A 38 -17.31 -8.85 4.66
C GLU A 38 -17.18 -8.51 6.15
N THR A 39 -17.83 -7.43 6.57
CA THR A 39 -17.90 -7.00 7.98
C THR A 39 -19.32 -7.13 8.51
N LEU A 40 -19.52 -6.92 9.82
CA LEU A 40 -20.86 -6.86 10.43
C LEU A 40 -21.75 -5.77 9.83
N SER A 41 -21.15 -4.74 9.24
CA SER A 41 -21.86 -3.63 8.56
C SER A 41 -22.14 -3.92 7.08
N GLY A 42 -21.68 -5.07 6.56
CA GLY A 42 -21.80 -5.46 5.15
C GLY A 42 -20.46 -5.53 4.41
N PRO A 43 -20.50 -5.76 3.08
CA PRO A 43 -19.31 -5.86 2.24
C PRO A 43 -18.71 -4.48 1.94
N HIS A 44 -17.44 -4.29 2.31
CA HIS A 44 -16.68 -3.06 2.05
C HIS A 44 -15.53 -3.31 1.08
N LYS A 45 -15.29 -2.35 0.19
CA LYS A 45 -14.18 -2.38 -0.77
C LYS A 45 -12.94 -1.76 -0.15
N HIS A 46 -11.82 -2.42 -0.32
CA HIS A 46 -10.52 -2.00 0.18
C HIS A 46 -9.47 -2.13 -0.91
N CYS A 47 -8.51 -1.22 -0.90
CA CYS A 47 -7.42 -1.18 -1.87
C CYS A 47 -6.08 -1.40 -1.18
N LYS A 48 -5.24 -2.25 -1.76
CA LYS A 48 -3.83 -2.35 -1.43
C LYS A 48 -3.06 -1.62 -2.51
N CYS A 49 -2.50 -0.47 -2.14
CA CYS A 49 -1.83 0.41 -3.06
C CYS A 49 -0.44 -0.10 -3.43
N ARG A 50 -0.03 0.20 -4.67
CA ARG A 50 1.36 0.03 -5.09
C ARG A 50 2.27 1.04 -4.41
N GLU A 51 3.56 0.74 -4.39
CA GLU A 51 4.57 1.67 -3.89
C GLU A 51 4.44 3.04 -4.59
N GLY A 52 4.52 4.12 -3.79
CA GLY A 52 4.36 5.48 -4.30
C GLY A 52 2.91 5.95 -4.40
N TYR A 53 1.92 5.14 -4.00
CA TYR A 53 0.51 5.55 -3.96
C TYR A 53 -0.12 5.27 -2.60
N GLN A 54 -1.03 6.15 -2.18
CA GLN A 54 -1.79 6.08 -0.94
C GLN A 54 -3.25 6.55 -1.15
N GLY A 55 -4.02 6.52 -0.08
CA GLY A 55 -5.44 6.89 -0.06
C GLY A 55 -6.35 5.67 -0.23
N ILE A 56 -7.63 5.85 0.08
CA ILE A 56 -8.63 4.77 0.08
C ILE A 56 -8.74 4.10 -1.31
N ARG A 57 -8.47 4.87 -2.37
CA ARG A 57 -8.53 4.42 -3.77
C ARG A 57 -7.16 4.39 -4.45
N CYS A 58 -6.07 4.56 -3.71
CA CYS A 58 -4.72 4.68 -4.27
C CYS A 58 -4.58 5.84 -5.26
N ASP A 59 -5.32 6.92 -5.07
CA ASP A 59 -5.39 8.10 -5.94
C ASP A 59 -4.35 9.17 -5.59
N GLN A 60 -3.80 9.11 -4.39
CA GLN A 60 -2.81 10.06 -3.91
C GLN A 60 -1.41 9.53 -4.18
N PHE A 61 -0.53 10.35 -4.75
CA PHE A 61 0.88 10.01 -4.83
C PHE A 61 1.54 10.19 -3.46
N LEU A 62 2.30 9.20 -3.01
CA LEU A 62 3.25 9.35 -1.93
C LEU A 62 4.52 9.95 -2.55
N PRO A 63 4.79 11.26 -2.38
CA PRO A 63 6.12 11.75 -2.67
C PRO A 63 7.08 10.89 -1.84
N LYS A 64 8.09 10.32 -2.49
CA LYS A 64 9.23 9.73 -1.78
C LYS A 64 9.93 10.87 -1.04
N THR A 65 9.37 11.31 0.07
CA THR A 65 10.19 11.76 1.17
C THR A 65 10.81 10.47 1.67
N ASP A 66 11.92 10.10 1.04
CA ASP A 66 12.85 9.16 1.64
C ASP A 66 12.95 9.51 3.13
N SER A 67 13.16 8.47 3.92
CA SER A 67 13.35 8.41 5.36
C SER A 67 14.45 9.32 5.95
N ILE A 68 14.80 10.43 5.28
CA ILE A 68 15.74 11.49 5.68
C ILE A 68 15.29 12.22 6.96
N LEU A 69 14.04 12.03 7.43
CA LEU A 69 13.57 12.63 8.68
C LEU A 69 13.33 11.66 9.85
N SER A 70 13.70 10.38 9.75
CA SER A 70 13.74 9.47 10.91
C SER A 70 15.16 9.16 11.39
N ASP A 71 16.18 9.62 10.66
CA ASP A 71 17.58 9.48 11.05
C ASP A 71 18.17 10.86 11.36
N PRO A 72 18.36 11.25 12.64
CA PRO A 72 19.00 12.52 13.00
C PRO A 72 20.50 12.59 12.59
N SER A 73 21.02 11.55 11.93
CA SER A 73 22.44 11.38 11.60
C SER A 73 22.82 11.66 10.13
N ASN A 74 21.88 11.73 9.18
CA ASN A 74 22.18 11.96 7.76
C ASN A 74 21.69 13.33 7.28
N THR A 75 22.48 14.37 7.57
CA THR A 75 22.14 15.75 7.23
C THR A 75 23.10 16.41 6.22
N PRO A 76 23.11 16.02 4.93
CA PRO A 76 23.61 16.92 3.89
C PRO A 76 22.67 18.13 3.69
N PHE A 77 21.40 18.01 4.12
CA PHE A 77 20.39 19.07 3.97
C PHE A 77 20.56 20.24 4.94
N PHE A 78 20.86 19.98 6.23
CA PHE A 78 21.13 21.05 7.19
C PHE A 78 22.46 21.75 6.88
N ILE A 79 23.52 21.02 6.52
CA ILE A 79 24.79 21.65 6.12
C ILE A 79 24.59 22.54 4.88
N HIS A 80 23.81 22.10 3.90
CA HIS A 80 23.52 22.92 2.71
C HIS A 80 22.64 24.14 3.04
N PHE A 81 21.67 24.03 3.94
CA PHE A 81 20.84 25.16 4.36
C PHE A 81 21.58 26.14 5.30
N PHE A 82 22.40 25.65 6.22
CA PHE A 82 23.27 26.47 7.06
C PHE A 82 24.38 27.12 6.24
N ALA A 83 25.03 26.42 5.32
CA ALA A 83 26.05 27.01 4.44
C ALA A 83 25.45 28.06 3.51
N LYS A 84 24.25 27.82 2.96
CA LYS A 84 23.52 28.85 2.22
C LYS A 84 23.14 30.04 3.11
N ASN A 85 22.76 29.81 4.36
CA ASN A 85 22.48 30.90 5.31
C ASN A 85 23.74 31.68 5.73
N ILE A 86 24.89 31.01 5.92
CA ILE A 86 26.17 31.66 6.25
C ILE A 86 26.64 32.52 5.06
N HIS A 87 26.55 32.01 3.83
CA HIS A 87 26.87 32.82 2.64
C HIS A 87 25.85 33.93 2.34
N SER A 88 24.64 33.85 2.90
CA SER A 88 23.64 34.91 2.78
C SER A 88 23.72 35.95 3.93
N ASN A 89 24.54 35.69 4.95
CA ASN A 89 24.74 36.55 6.12
C ASN A 89 26.22 36.93 6.32
N THR A 90 26.95 37.10 5.22
CA THR A 90 28.22 37.84 5.15
C THR A 90 28.14 38.81 3.98
#